data_AF-A0A7R9V1W5-F1
#
_entry.id   AF-A0A7R9V1W5-F1
#
_cell.length_a   1.000
_cell.length_b   1.000
_cell.length_c   1.000
_cell.angle_alpha   90.00
_cell.angle_beta   90.00
_cell.angle_gamma   90.00
#
_symmetry.space_group_name_H-M   'P 1'
#
loop_
_entity.id
_entity.type
_entity.pdbx_description
1 polymer ?
#
loop_
_entity_poly.entity_id
_entity_poly.type
_entity_poly.pdbx_seq_one_letter_code
_entity_poly.pdbx_strand_id
1 'polypeptide(L)'
;PTPAAMPRKKEQDLDDFVVSDDDDSDMDSPPAKKGGPKSGAKPTPKAGAKAAPKAGAKRDTGGTKEADADTAKAKKPKPAPPPKDTTVDENGWTMDPPSLIYKDFGSKPSKKIAGFDLDGTLVETKSGAQFPVSANDWKFAFADVPQVLKKFHEDGYRIVIFTNQGGIKKALAGAAASTAKGKVDGALSKAGVPALVLMATLKDELRKPGRGMWERMVSMNGGVEPDLASSFYCGDAAGRPTDFMDRETGAPADTDKRFAGAVGVAFKEPESVFTKGQAAGGEGNDAIIGIFSELAEHFKTSGGDKDGFKAAAYRKVVEALMTFEPKITEGNLKQVLALKGVGKGSLGIIEEYLKTGKVADLEAIREAKGGGAPKAGTASKEQPTGPKNANAAVAFK
;
A
#
# COMPACT_ATOMS: atom_id res chain seq x y z
N PRO A 1 48.28 54.06 17.17
CA PRO A 1 47.26 53.89 16.11
C PRO A 1 46.20 52.87 16.55
N THR A 2 45.14 53.38 17.17
CA THR A 2 43.91 52.66 17.50
C THR A 2 43.05 52.53 16.24
N PRO A 3 42.46 51.37 15.93
CA PRO A 3 41.26 51.29 15.11
C PRO A 3 40.08 50.90 16.02
N ALA A 4 39.18 51.82 16.36
CA ALA A 4 38.05 52.29 15.57
C ALA A 4 36.99 51.19 15.34
N ALA A 5 35.94 51.26 16.16
CA ALA A 5 34.70 50.49 16.03
C ALA A 5 33.86 51.00 14.85
N MET A 6 33.16 50.07 14.18
CA MET A 6 32.08 50.37 13.23
C MET A 6 30.97 49.30 13.28
N PRO A 7 29.74 49.63 12.82
CA PRO A 7 28.51 49.38 13.59
C PRO A 7 27.59 48.27 13.05
N ARG A 8 26.62 47.91 13.89
CA ARG A 8 25.50 46.99 13.61
C ARG A 8 24.64 47.50 12.45
N LYS A 9 24.31 46.62 11.50
CA LYS A 9 23.27 46.84 10.49
C LYS A 9 21.91 46.33 10.97
N LYS A 10 20.90 47.14 10.65
CA LYS A 10 19.48 47.06 10.97
C LYS A 10 18.77 45.89 10.27
N GLU A 11 17.81 45.30 10.99
CA GLU A 11 16.65 44.58 10.45
C GLU A 11 15.89 45.46 9.45
N GLN A 12 15.42 44.84 8.38
CA GLN A 12 14.41 45.40 7.48
C GLN A 12 13.17 44.52 7.58
N ASP A 13 12.12 45.14 8.10
CA ASP A 13 10.73 44.69 8.01
C ASP A 13 10.29 44.67 6.54
N LEU A 14 9.52 43.64 6.17
CA LEU A 14 8.80 43.58 4.90
C LEU A 14 7.30 43.55 5.22
N ASP A 15 6.65 44.59 4.69
CA ASP A 15 5.25 44.96 4.85
C ASP A 15 4.25 43.97 4.24
N ASP A 16 3.07 43.99 4.87
CA ASP A 16 1.72 43.81 4.35
C ASP A 16 1.54 43.59 2.84
N PHE A 17 0.87 42.47 2.49
CA PHE A 17 0.13 42.39 1.24
C PHE A 17 -1.32 41.95 1.49
N VAL A 18 -2.19 42.84 1.02
CA VAL A 18 -3.64 42.89 1.04
C VAL A 18 -4.26 41.65 0.37
N VAL A 19 -5.25 41.05 1.04
CA VAL A 19 -6.17 40.08 0.43
C VAL A 19 -7.27 40.87 -0.27
N SER A 20 -7.32 40.75 -1.59
CA SER A 20 -8.44 41.23 -2.41
C SER A 20 -9.52 40.16 -2.50
N ASP A 21 -10.72 40.52 -2.04
CA ASP A 21 -11.99 39.90 -2.37
C ASP A 21 -12.23 39.95 -3.89
N ASP A 22 -12.62 38.81 -4.46
CA ASP A 22 -13.46 38.77 -5.66
C ASP A 22 -14.50 37.66 -5.47
N ASP A 23 -15.74 38.14 -5.36
CA ASP A 23 -17.03 37.47 -5.51
C ASP A 23 -17.10 36.62 -6.78
N ASP A 24 -17.73 35.45 -6.72
CA ASP A 24 -18.81 35.13 -7.66
C ASP A 24 -19.64 33.88 -7.26
N SER A 25 -20.94 34.15 -7.07
CA SER A 25 -22.11 33.34 -7.44
C SER A 25 -22.57 32.13 -6.59
N ASP A 26 -23.63 32.40 -5.83
CA ASP A 26 -24.95 31.75 -5.87
C ASP A 26 -25.06 30.21 -5.89
N MET A 27 -25.59 29.65 -4.80
CA MET A 27 -26.74 28.74 -4.89
C MET A 27 -27.49 28.63 -3.54
N ASP A 28 -28.72 29.13 -3.55
CA ASP A 28 -29.72 29.08 -2.50
C ASP A 28 -30.21 27.62 -2.25
N SER A 29 -30.27 27.21 -0.97
CA SER A 29 -31.12 26.10 -0.50
C SER A 29 -31.29 26.16 1.04
N PRO A 30 -32.54 26.11 1.56
CA PRO A 30 -32.84 26.44 2.96
C PRO A 30 -32.64 25.27 3.94
N PRO A 31 -32.56 25.55 5.27
CA PRO A 31 -32.15 24.57 6.26
C PRO A 31 -33.27 23.67 6.78
N ALA A 32 -32.90 22.42 7.05
CA ALA A 32 -33.67 21.43 7.77
C ALA A 32 -33.92 21.84 9.24
N LYS A 33 -35.18 21.78 9.69
CA LYS A 33 -35.54 21.84 11.12
C LYS A 33 -35.91 20.45 11.65
N LYS A 34 -35.22 20.07 12.73
CA LYS A 34 -35.56 18.96 13.62
C LYS A 34 -36.81 19.28 14.45
N GLY A 35 -37.66 18.28 14.67
CA GLY A 35 -38.71 18.28 15.69
C GLY A 35 -39.63 17.06 15.55
N GLY A 36 -39.48 16.05 16.41
CA GLY A 36 -40.54 15.06 16.67
C GLY A 36 -41.36 15.48 17.90
N PRO A 37 -42.17 14.58 18.51
CA PRO A 37 -43.01 13.53 17.95
C PRO A 37 -44.49 13.74 18.35
N LYS A 38 -45.46 13.00 17.76
CA LYS A 38 -46.73 12.66 18.44
C LYS A 38 -47.51 11.53 17.76
N SER A 39 -47.65 10.45 18.52
CA SER A 39 -48.74 9.46 18.66
C SER A 39 -49.93 9.46 17.70
N GLY A 40 -50.36 8.26 17.28
CA GLY A 40 -51.75 8.03 16.85
C GLY A 40 -52.00 6.68 16.17
N ALA A 41 -52.49 5.73 16.95
CA ALA A 41 -53.19 4.46 16.66
C ALA A 41 -53.54 4.03 15.20
N LYS A 42 -53.32 2.73 14.95
CA LYS A 42 -53.97 1.83 13.97
C LYS A 42 -55.52 1.90 14.08
N PRO A 43 -56.33 1.52 13.05
CA PRO A 43 -56.41 0.12 12.59
C PRO A 43 -56.66 -0.09 11.07
N THR A 44 -56.15 -1.22 10.56
CA THR A 44 -56.62 -1.96 9.36
C THR A 44 -58.01 -2.57 9.61
N PRO A 45 -58.88 -2.87 8.61
CA PRO A 45 -58.73 -4.14 7.86
C PRO A 45 -59.33 -4.27 6.43
N LYS A 46 -58.84 -5.32 5.74
CA LYS A 46 -59.50 -6.22 4.74
C LYS A 46 -59.82 -5.64 3.34
N ALA A 47 -59.28 -6.17 2.24
CA ALA A 47 -59.33 -7.52 1.62
C ALA A 47 -60.60 -7.78 0.78
N GLY A 48 -60.38 -8.19 -0.49
CA GLY A 48 -61.40 -8.69 -1.42
C GLY A 48 -61.22 -8.10 -2.82
N ALA A 49 -60.43 -8.71 -3.72
CA ALA A 49 -60.75 -9.86 -4.58
C ALA A 49 -61.37 -9.48 -5.95
N LYS A 50 -60.62 -9.84 -7.01
CA LYS A 50 -61.03 -10.37 -8.32
C LYS A 50 -62.16 -9.66 -9.10
N ALA A 51 -61.83 -9.22 -10.32
CA ALA A 51 -62.15 -9.93 -11.57
C ALA A 51 -62.08 -8.99 -12.79
N ALA A 52 -61.28 -9.35 -13.79
CA ALA A 52 -61.57 -9.04 -15.20
C ALA A 52 -62.74 -9.96 -15.64
N PRO A 53 -63.52 -9.68 -16.71
CA PRO A 53 -62.94 -9.72 -18.06
C PRO A 53 -63.70 -8.96 -19.19
N LYS A 54 -63.15 -9.12 -20.40
CA LYS A 54 -63.75 -9.10 -21.76
C LYS A 54 -63.92 -7.76 -22.51
N ALA A 55 -62.98 -7.59 -23.44
CA ALA A 55 -63.18 -7.65 -24.90
C ALA A 55 -64.49 -7.09 -25.50
N GLY A 56 -64.32 -6.06 -26.34
CA GLY A 56 -65.25 -5.66 -27.39
C GLY A 56 -64.48 -5.01 -28.53
N ALA A 57 -64.48 -5.65 -29.70
CA ALA A 57 -63.90 -5.16 -30.94
C ALA A 57 -64.98 -4.56 -31.83
N LYS A 58 -64.71 -3.40 -32.47
CA LYS A 58 -64.82 -3.14 -33.93
C LYS A 58 -65.08 -1.65 -34.26
N ARG A 59 -64.25 -1.15 -35.20
CA ARG A 59 -64.58 -0.35 -36.43
C ARG A 59 -65.16 1.06 -36.21
N ASP A 60 -64.83 2.12 -36.95
CA ASP A 60 -64.02 2.41 -38.14
C ASP A 60 -63.99 3.96 -38.29
N THR A 61 -63.16 4.46 -39.19
CA THR A 61 -63.17 5.78 -39.87
C THR A 61 -62.33 6.94 -39.30
N GLY A 62 -61.17 7.14 -39.95
CA GLY A 62 -60.86 8.35 -40.72
C GLY A 62 -60.50 9.63 -39.98
N GLY A 63 -59.23 10.04 -40.08
CA GLY A 63 -58.82 11.40 -39.72
C GLY A 63 -57.31 11.58 -39.58
N THR A 64 -56.65 11.86 -40.70
CA THR A 64 -55.25 12.29 -40.83
C THR A 64 -54.87 13.42 -39.85
N LYS A 65 -53.81 13.23 -39.06
CA LYS A 65 -52.89 14.30 -38.62
C LYS A 65 -51.49 13.70 -38.40
N GLU A 66 -50.61 13.97 -39.34
CA GLU A 66 -49.16 14.02 -39.12
C GLU A 66 -48.86 15.14 -38.10
N ALA A 67 -48.06 14.84 -37.09
CA ALA A 67 -47.36 15.84 -36.29
C ALA A 67 -46.11 15.20 -35.66
N ASP A 68 -44.98 15.65 -36.18
CA ASP A 68 -43.59 15.63 -35.70
C ASP A 68 -43.17 14.65 -34.59
N ALA A 69 -42.38 13.67 -35.02
CA ALA A 69 -41.38 13.04 -34.19
C ALA A 69 -40.24 14.04 -33.95
N ASP A 70 -40.16 14.59 -32.74
CA ASP A 70 -39.04 15.41 -32.28
C ASP A 70 -37.77 14.55 -32.28
N THR A 71 -36.94 14.73 -33.30
CA THR A 71 -35.66 14.06 -33.47
C THR A 71 -34.69 14.52 -32.39
N ALA A 72 -34.46 13.67 -31.39
CA ALA A 72 -33.31 13.78 -30.51
C ALA A 72 -32.01 13.81 -31.34
N LYS A 73 -31.42 14.99 -31.46
CA LYS A 73 -30.18 15.25 -32.19
C LYS A 73 -29.03 14.50 -31.53
N ALA A 74 -28.74 13.30 -32.01
CA ALA A 74 -27.56 12.53 -31.63
C ALA A 74 -26.32 13.39 -31.87
N LYS A 75 -25.63 13.80 -30.79
CA LYS A 75 -24.31 14.44 -30.88
C LYS A 75 -23.37 13.46 -31.56
N LYS A 76 -22.96 13.77 -32.81
CA LYS A 76 -21.86 13.07 -33.48
C LYS A 76 -20.67 13.02 -32.51
N PRO A 77 -20.03 11.85 -32.30
CA PRO A 77 -18.81 11.79 -31.52
C PRO A 77 -17.79 12.73 -32.17
N LYS A 78 -17.25 13.65 -31.36
CA LYS A 78 -16.18 14.53 -31.79
C LYS A 78 -15.03 13.65 -32.29
N PRO A 79 -14.45 13.89 -33.48
CA PRO A 79 -13.31 13.14 -33.97
C PRO A 79 -12.27 13.10 -32.86
N ALA A 80 -11.74 11.91 -32.56
CA ALA A 80 -10.63 11.80 -31.65
C ALA A 80 -9.54 12.77 -32.13
N PRO A 81 -9.00 13.64 -31.26
CA PRO A 81 -7.85 14.44 -31.64
C PRO A 81 -6.76 13.50 -32.16
N PRO A 82 -5.97 13.93 -33.17
CA PRO A 82 -4.90 13.11 -33.70
C PRO A 82 -4.02 12.60 -32.54
N PRO A 83 -3.48 11.37 -32.65
CA PRO A 83 -2.57 10.85 -31.64
C PRO A 83 -1.50 11.89 -31.38
N LYS A 84 -1.37 12.35 -30.14
CA LYS A 84 -0.26 13.21 -29.76
C LYS A 84 0.99 12.35 -29.76
N ASP A 85 2.08 12.86 -30.29
CA ASP A 85 3.35 12.16 -30.29
C ASP A 85 3.81 11.87 -28.86
N THR A 86 4.54 10.76 -28.70
CA THR A 86 5.24 10.43 -27.46
C THR A 86 6.24 11.55 -27.13
N THR A 87 6.26 12.00 -25.87
CA THR A 87 7.15 13.09 -25.41
C THR A 87 7.91 12.66 -24.16
N VAL A 88 9.07 13.26 -23.89
CA VAL A 88 9.89 12.99 -22.70
C VAL A 88 10.10 14.29 -21.94
N ASP A 89 9.91 14.29 -20.62
CA ASP A 89 10.18 15.46 -19.78
C ASP A 89 11.64 15.55 -19.32
N GLU A 90 11.99 16.66 -18.68
CA GLU A 90 13.33 16.94 -18.15
C GLU A 90 13.82 15.93 -17.11
N ASN A 91 12.90 15.18 -16.48
CA ASN A 91 13.19 14.16 -15.48
C ASN A 91 13.24 12.74 -16.10
N GLY A 92 13.19 12.64 -17.43
CA GLY A 92 13.27 11.38 -18.16
C GLY A 92 11.98 10.56 -18.16
N TRP A 93 10.85 11.12 -17.76
CA TRP A 93 9.57 10.45 -17.87
C TRP A 93 9.02 10.57 -19.30
N THR A 94 8.62 9.44 -19.87
CA THR A 94 7.97 9.39 -21.17
C THR A 94 6.46 9.45 -21.00
N MET A 95 5.81 10.42 -21.64
CA MET A 95 4.37 10.51 -21.80
C MET A 95 4.00 9.95 -23.17
N ASP A 96 3.31 8.82 -23.18
CA ASP A 96 2.91 8.09 -24.38
C ASP A 96 1.37 8.09 -24.52
N PRO A 97 0.82 9.01 -25.32
CA PRO A 97 -0.62 9.15 -25.49
C PRO A 97 -1.26 7.88 -26.08
N PRO A 98 -2.50 7.56 -25.69
CA PRO A 98 -3.41 8.41 -24.91
C PRO A 98 -3.31 8.28 -23.39
N SER A 99 -2.62 7.27 -22.86
CA SER A 99 -2.89 6.80 -21.49
C SER A 99 -1.72 6.15 -20.75
N LEU A 100 -0.50 6.26 -21.25
CA LEU A 100 0.67 5.66 -20.61
C LEU A 100 1.70 6.72 -20.20
N ILE A 101 2.24 6.57 -19.00
CA ILE A 101 3.46 7.26 -18.58
C ILE A 101 4.44 6.19 -18.11
N TYR A 102 5.70 6.27 -18.53
CA TYR A 102 6.71 5.30 -18.11
C TYR A 102 8.10 5.91 -17.99
N LYS A 103 8.95 5.26 -17.21
CA LYS A 103 10.37 5.60 -17.04
C LYS A 103 11.15 4.35 -16.63
N ASP A 104 12.35 4.21 -17.18
CA ASP A 104 13.29 3.16 -16.80
C ASP A 104 14.39 3.77 -15.93
N PHE A 105 14.49 3.29 -14.69
CA PHE A 105 15.49 3.70 -13.70
C PHE A 105 16.76 2.82 -13.81
N GLY A 106 17.22 2.57 -15.04
CA GLY A 106 18.41 1.78 -15.33
C GLY A 106 18.22 0.26 -15.15
N SER A 107 16.99 -0.23 -15.23
CA SER A 107 16.71 -1.67 -15.19
C SER A 107 17.29 -2.39 -16.41
N LYS A 108 17.57 -3.69 -16.25
CA LYS A 108 18.12 -4.52 -17.32
C LYS A 108 17.09 -5.53 -17.80
N PRO A 109 17.05 -5.85 -19.10
CA PRO A 109 16.28 -6.98 -19.62
C PRO A 109 16.53 -8.27 -18.84
N SER A 110 15.48 -9.02 -18.56
CA SER A 110 15.58 -10.33 -17.90
C SER A 110 14.43 -11.25 -18.31
N LYS A 111 14.67 -12.56 -18.25
CA LYS A 111 13.60 -13.56 -18.34
C LYS A 111 12.75 -13.59 -17.07
N LYS A 112 13.33 -13.27 -15.92
CA LYS A 112 12.64 -13.28 -14.62
C LYS A 112 12.11 -11.89 -14.33
N ILE A 113 10.79 -11.76 -14.18
CA ILE A 113 10.14 -10.49 -13.88
C ILE A 113 9.54 -10.53 -12.47
N ALA A 114 9.95 -9.59 -11.63
CA ALA A 114 9.31 -9.33 -10.35
C ALA A 114 8.44 -8.08 -10.53
N GLY A 115 7.16 -8.30 -10.81
CA GLY A 115 6.19 -7.24 -11.02
C GLY A 115 5.53 -6.83 -9.71
N PHE A 116 5.33 -5.53 -9.50
CA PHE A 116 4.72 -4.98 -8.29
C PHE A 116 3.64 -3.94 -8.63
N ASP A 117 2.55 -3.88 -7.87
CA ASP A 117 1.77 -2.65 -7.74
C ASP A 117 2.57 -1.58 -6.96
N LEU A 118 2.10 -0.34 -6.97
CA LEU A 118 2.68 0.77 -6.22
C LEU A 118 1.93 1.07 -4.92
N ASP A 119 0.65 1.43 -5.01
CA ASP A 119 -0.13 2.09 -3.97
C ASP A 119 -0.86 1.06 -3.11
N GLY A 120 -0.41 0.87 -1.86
CA GLY A 120 -0.86 -0.22 -0.98
C GLY A 120 0.08 -1.44 -0.99
N THR A 121 1.03 -1.48 -1.93
CA THR A 121 2.00 -2.56 -2.09
C THR A 121 3.43 -2.15 -1.77
N LEU A 122 4.00 -1.19 -2.50
CA LEU A 122 5.36 -0.69 -2.24
C LEU A 122 5.33 0.55 -1.35
N VAL A 123 4.35 1.43 -1.56
CA VAL A 123 4.17 2.67 -0.81
C VAL A 123 2.75 2.82 -0.32
N GLU A 124 2.57 3.57 0.76
CA GLU A 124 1.29 4.04 1.24
C GLU A 124 1.39 5.55 1.56
N THR A 125 0.26 6.22 1.70
CA THR A 125 0.26 7.65 2.04
C THR A 125 0.78 7.86 3.45
N LYS A 126 1.56 8.92 3.65
CA LYS A 126 2.01 9.32 4.99
C LYS A 126 0.85 9.94 5.79
N SER A 127 -0.06 10.62 5.09
CA SER A 127 -1.26 11.27 5.62
C SER A 127 -2.35 10.28 6.07
N GLY A 128 -2.32 9.03 5.57
CA GLY A 128 -3.40 8.06 5.76
C GLY A 128 -4.60 8.28 4.82
N ALA A 129 -4.55 9.26 3.91
CA ALA A 129 -5.56 9.45 2.88
C ALA A 129 -5.49 8.33 1.82
N GLN A 130 -6.62 8.04 1.15
CA GLN A 130 -6.63 7.06 0.05
C GLN A 130 -5.74 7.48 -1.13
N PHE A 131 -5.63 8.78 -1.39
CA PHE A 131 -4.80 9.33 -2.47
C PHE A 131 -3.77 10.31 -1.89
N PRO A 132 -2.54 10.35 -2.45
CA PRO A 132 -1.50 11.25 -1.94
C PRO A 132 -1.91 12.71 -2.16
N VAL A 133 -1.76 13.53 -1.11
CA VAL A 133 -2.06 14.98 -1.20
C VAL A 133 -0.91 15.79 -1.79
N SER A 134 0.30 15.22 -1.86
CA SER A 134 1.48 15.83 -2.49
C SER A 134 2.46 14.77 -2.97
N ALA A 135 3.49 15.17 -3.73
CA ALA A 135 4.54 14.26 -4.19
C ALA A 135 5.37 13.64 -3.04
N ASN A 136 5.34 14.25 -1.85
CA ASN A 136 6.04 13.79 -0.65
C ASN A 136 5.12 13.05 0.33
N ASP A 137 3.83 12.91 0.00
CA ASP A 137 2.85 12.19 0.83
C ASP A 137 2.94 10.68 0.58
N TRP A 138 4.10 10.11 0.89
CA TRP A 138 4.33 8.68 0.81
C TRP A 138 5.31 8.21 1.89
N LYS A 139 5.20 6.93 2.22
CA LYS A 139 6.18 6.12 2.94
C LYS A 139 6.16 4.71 2.37
N PHE A 140 7.19 3.90 2.60
CA PHE A 140 7.11 2.50 2.23
C PHE A 140 6.00 1.81 3.02
N ALA A 141 5.20 0.97 2.33
CA ALA A 141 4.12 0.22 2.95
C ALA A 141 4.66 -0.84 3.94
N PHE A 142 5.86 -1.35 3.66
CA PHE A 142 6.61 -2.26 4.55
C PHE A 142 8.04 -1.75 4.71
N ALA A 143 8.62 -1.96 5.89
CA ALA A 143 9.95 -1.45 6.22
C ALA A 143 11.06 -2.08 5.35
N ASP A 144 10.85 -3.32 4.89
CA ASP A 144 11.81 -4.12 4.13
C ASP A 144 11.62 -4.03 2.61
N VAL A 145 10.73 -3.15 2.11
CA VAL A 145 10.54 -2.94 0.65
C VAL A 145 11.87 -2.72 -0.08
N PRO A 146 12.75 -1.77 0.31
CA PRO A 146 14.02 -1.56 -0.38
C PRO A 146 14.89 -2.83 -0.45
N GLN A 147 15.00 -3.54 0.67
CA GLN A 147 15.86 -4.72 0.82
C GLN A 147 15.34 -5.88 -0.03
N VAL A 148 14.02 -6.11 0.00
CA VAL A 148 13.38 -7.17 -0.79
C VAL A 148 13.50 -6.89 -2.29
N LEU A 149 13.30 -5.64 -2.73
CA LEU A 149 13.50 -5.27 -4.14
C LEU A 149 14.94 -5.48 -4.59
N LYS A 150 15.93 -5.07 -3.77
CA LYS A 150 17.35 -5.31 -4.05
C LYS A 150 17.66 -6.80 -4.16
N LYS A 151 17.15 -7.62 -3.23
CA LYS A 151 17.34 -9.06 -3.26
C LYS A 151 16.80 -9.68 -4.55
N PHE A 152 15.59 -9.32 -4.97
CA PHE A 152 15.07 -9.80 -6.26
C PHE A 152 15.93 -9.34 -7.44
N HIS A 153 16.42 -8.10 -7.42
CA HIS A 153 17.32 -7.62 -8.45
C HIS A 153 18.63 -8.43 -8.51
N GLU A 154 19.25 -8.71 -7.36
CA GLU A 154 20.44 -9.55 -7.22
C GLU A 154 20.20 -11.00 -7.66
N ASP A 155 19.00 -11.53 -7.41
CA ASP A 155 18.53 -12.83 -7.89
C ASP A 155 18.22 -12.86 -9.40
N GLY A 156 18.55 -11.78 -10.12
CA GLY A 156 18.44 -11.67 -11.58
C GLY A 156 17.04 -11.30 -12.08
N TYR A 157 16.14 -10.85 -11.20
CA TYR A 157 14.85 -10.32 -11.65
C TYR A 157 14.98 -8.91 -12.19
N ARG A 158 14.25 -8.61 -13.27
CA ARG A 158 13.91 -7.22 -13.60
C ARG A 158 12.77 -6.79 -12.68
N ILE A 159 13.00 -5.71 -11.94
CA ILE A 159 11.95 -5.09 -11.12
C ILE A 159 11.07 -4.24 -12.03
N VAL A 160 9.76 -4.49 -12.00
CA VAL A 160 8.79 -3.72 -12.79
C VAL A 160 7.63 -3.27 -11.91
N ILE A 161 7.27 -1.99 -11.98
CA ILE A 161 6.12 -1.43 -11.28
C ILE A 161 5.00 -1.16 -12.28
N PHE A 162 3.82 -1.73 -12.04
CA PHE A 162 2.61 -1.57 -12.84
C PHE A 162 1.53 -0.90 -12.00
N THR A 163 1.18 0.35 -12.30
CA THR A 163 0.26 1.14 -11.45
C THR A 163 -0.88 1.79 -12.24
N ASN A 164 -2.05 1.82 -11.63
CA ASN A 164 -3.29 2.37 -12.17
C ASN A 164 -3.51 3.82 -11.67
N GLN A 165 -3.05 4.84 -12.40
CA GLN A 165 -3.08 6.25 -11.98
C GLN A 165 -4.25 7.04 -12.61
N GLY A 166 -5.49 6.62 -12.31
CA GLY A 166 -6.71 7.16 -12.93
C GLY A 166 -7.00 8.65 -12.67
N GLY A 167 -6.34 9.24 -11.66
CA GLY A 167 -6.43 10.68 -11.38
C GLY A 167 -5.79 11.57 -12.45
N ILE A 168 -4.83 11.03 -13.21
CA ILE A 168 -4.08 11.75 -14.26
C ILE A 168 -4.94 11.98 -15.52
N LYS A 169 -5.82 11.02 -15.85
CA LYS A 169 -6.68 11.06 -17.04
C LYS A 169 -5.84 11.25 -18.32
N LYS A 170 -6.28 12.08 -19.26
CA LYS A 170 -5.60 12.36 -20.54
C LYS A 170 -4.49 13.42 -20.44
N ALA A 171 -4.35 14.10 -19.29
CA ALA A 171 -3.41 15.20 -19.10
C ALA A 171 -2.09 14.68 -18.51
N LEU A 172 -1.28 14.02 -19.35
CA LEU A 172 -0.09 13.27 -18.92
C LEU A 172 1.06 14.13 -18.33
N ALA A 173 0.96 15.46 -18.39
CA ALA A 173 1.93 16.42 -17.85
C ALA A 173 1.35 17.37 -16.78
N GLY A 174 0.10 17.15 -16.35
CA GLY A 174 -0.56 18.01 -15.35
C GLY A 174 -0.11 17.74 -13.91
N ALA A 175 -0.63 18.53 -12.96
CA ALA A 175 -0.28 18.43 -11.54
C ALA A 175 -0.40 17.00 -10.98
N ALA A 176 -1.48 16.28 -11.32
CA ALA A 176 -1.67 14.89 -10.91
C ALA A 176 -0.56 13.97 -11.43
N ALA A 177 -0.09 14.17 -12.67
CA ALA A 177 1.03 13.42 -13.22
C ALA A 177 2.33 13.77 -12.51
N SER A 178 2.59 15.05 -12.25
CA SER A 178 3.77 15.50 -11.49
C SER A 178 3.81 14.92 -10.08
N THR A 179 2.67 14.88 -9.38
CA THR A 179 2.55 14.23 -8.06
C THR A 179 2.87 12.73 -8.13
N ALA A 180 2.30 12.01 -9.10
CA ALA A 180 2.53 10.57 -9.25
C ALA A 180 4.00 10.27 -9.62
N LYS A 181 4.58 11.01 -10.57
CA LYS A 181 5.99 10.90 -10.98
C LYS A 181 6.94 11.17 -9.81
N GLY A 182 6.76 12.29 -9.10
CA GLY A 182 7.60 12.68 -7.97
C GLY A 182 7.55 11.67 -6.81
N LYS A 183 6.38 11.09 -6.54
CA LYS A 183 6.23 9.98 -5.56
C LYS A 183 7.11 8.78 -5.95
N VAL A 184 7.04 8.37 -7.21
CA VAL A 184 7.84 7.24 -7.71
C VAL A 184 9.34 7.55 -7.71
N ASP A 185 9.72 8.74 -8.19
CA ASP A 185 11.11 9.19 -8.19
C ASP A 185 11.69 9.18 -6.76
N GLY A 186 10.95 9.69 -5.78
CA GLY A 186 11.34 9.66 -4.37
C GLY A 186 11.46 8.24 -3.81
N ALA A 187 10.47 7.38 -4.08
CA ALA A 187 10.45 6.01 -3.59
C ALA A 187 11.60 5.17 -4.17
N LEU A 188 11.85 5.25 -5.48
CA LEU A 188 12.92 4.49 -6.12
C LEU A 188 14.31 5.06 -5.81
N SER A 189 14.44 6.38 -5.69
CA SER A 189 15.68 7.00 -5.20
C SER A 189 16.04 6.49 -3.80
N LYS A 190 15.06 6.44 -2.90
CA LYS A 190 15.27 5.90 -1.54
C LYS A 190 15.49 4.40 -1.52
N ALA A 191 14.83 3.65 -2.40
CA ALA A 191 15.02 2.20 -2.50
C ALA A 191 16.40 1.85 -3.08
N GLY A 192 16.95 2.66 -3.99
CA GLY A 192 18.25 2.43 -4.61
C GLY A 192 18.30 1.15 -5.44
N VAL A 193 17.23 0.86 -6.19
CA VAL A 193 17.10 -0.34 -7.02
C VAL A 193 16.72 0.04 -8.46
N PRO A 194 17.34 -0.56 -9.49
CA PRO A 194 16.92 -0.35 -10.86
C PRO A 194 15.53 -0.95 -11.12
N ALA A 195 14.62 -0.16 -11.70
CA ALA A 195 13.26 -0.59 -11.98
C ALA A 195 12.68 0.05 -13.24
N LEU A 196 11.79 -0.66 -13.95
CA LEU A 196 10.94 -0.09 -14.98
C LEU A 196 9.57 0.25 -14.39
N VAL A 197 9.05 1.44 -14.64
CA VAL A 197 7.74 1.87 -14.14
C VAL A 197 6.80 2.17 -15.28
N LEU A 198 5.58 1.63 -15.22
CA LEU A 198 4.48 1.90 -16.14
C LEU A 198 3.23 2.36 -15.38
N MET A 199 2.65 3.48 -15.80
CA MET A 199 1.44 4.06 -15.23
C MET A 199 0.33 4.14 -16.27
N ALA A 200 -0.76 3.39 -16.06
CA ALA A 200 -1.96 3.48 -16.86
C ALA A 200 -2.89 4.56 -16.32
N THR A 201 -3.24 5.56 -17.13
CA THR A 201 -3.99 6.76 -16.69
C THR A 201 -5.47 6.75 -17.05
N LEU A 202 -5.90 5.87 -17.96
CA LEU A 202 -7.29 5.70 -18.40
C LEU A 202 -7.82 4.29 -18.09
N LYS A 203 -9.10 4.06 -18.37
CA LYS A 203 -9.75 2.74 -18.32
C LYS A 203 -9.75 2.13 -19.73
N ASP A 204 -8.61 1.60 -20.12
CA ASP A 204 -8.39 0.93 -21.40
C ASP A 204 -7.54 -0.33 -21.20
N GLU A 205 -7.09 -0.97 -22.29
CA GLU A 205 -6.35 -2.23 -22.26
C GLU A 205 -5.03 -2.18 -21.48
N LEU A 206 -4.45 -0.99 -21.29
CA LEU A 206 -3.25 -0.81 -20.49
C LEU A 206 -3.55 -0.88 -18.98
N ARG A 207 -4.80 -0.63 -18.58
CA ARG A 207 -5.21 -0.60 -17.18
C ARG A 207 -5.40 -2.02 -16.63
N LYS A 208 -4.85 -2.28 -15.44
CA LYS A 208 -5.18 -3.49 -14.68
C LYS A 208 -6.68 -3.53 -14.39
N PRO A 209 -7.37 -4.67 -14.54
CA PRO A 209 -6.81 -6.03 -14.62
C PRO A 209 -6.38 -6.51 -16.02
N GLY A 210 -6.45 -5.67 -17.06
CA GLY A 210 -5.96 -6.00 -18.41
C GLY A 210 -4.44 -6.12 -18.48
N ARG A 211 -3.93 -6.91 -19.42
CA ARG A 211 -2.49 -7.24 -19.56
C ARG A 211 -1.69 -6.23 -20.40
N GLY A 212 -2.27 -5.15 -20.91
CA GLY A 212 -1.61 -4.27 -21.87
C GLY A 212 -0.33 -3.61 -21.33
N MET A 213 -0.30 -3.25 -20.04
CA MET A 213 0.94 -2.77 -19.40
C MET A 213 2.05 -3.84 -19.42
N TRP A 214 1.72 -5.11 -19.22
CA TRP A 214 2.69 -6.21 -19.31
C TRP A 214 3.22 -6.36 -20.73
N GLU A 215 2.35 -6.35 -21.74
CA GLU A 215 2.75 -6.42 -23.15
C GLU A 215 3.66 -5.26 -23.54
N ARG A 216 3.37 -4.06 -23.02
CA ARG A 216 4.24 -2.90 -23.19
C ARG A 216 5.61 -3.12 -22.54
N MET A 217 5.66 -3.68 -21.32
CA MET A 217 6.92 -4.06 -20.68
C MET A 217 7.72 -5.07 -21.52
N VAL A 218 7.07 -6.10 -22.09
CA VAL A 218 7.73 -7.08 -22.96
C VAL A 218 8.41 -6.38 -24.15
N SER A 219 7.73 -5.42 -24.79
CA SER A 219 8.33 -4.63 -25.88
C SER A 219 9.55 -3.80 -25.43
N MET A 220 9.62 -3.45 -24.15
CA MET A 220 10.76 -2.75 -23.52
C MET A 220 11.79 -3.71 -22.90
N ASN A 221 11.66 -5.02 -23.10
CA ASN A 221 12.53 -6.03 -22.51
C ASN A 221 13.70 -6.43 -23.42
N GLY A 222 14.11 -5.55 -24.33
CA GLY A 222 15.31 -5.74 -25.15
C GLY A 222 15.30 -7.03 -25.99
N GLY A 223 14.12 -7.52 -26.39
CA GLY A 223 13.95 -8.79 -27.10
C GLY A 223 14.09 -10.05 -26.25
N VAL A 224 14.27 -9.92 -24.93
CA VAL A 224 14.26 -11.05 -23.99
C VAL A 224 12.82 -11.40 -23.64
N GLU A 225 12.36 -12.57 -24.03
CA GLU A 225 11.01 -13.04 -23.66
C GLU A 225 10.97 -13.41 -22.17
N PRO A 226 9.99 -12.91 -21.37
CA PRO A 226 9.82 -13.34 -20.00
C PRO A 226 9.46 -14.82 -19.87
N ASP A 227 10.07 -15.49 -18.91
CA ASP A 227 9.62 -16.79 -18.44
C ASP A 227 8.54 -16.59 -17.37
N LEU A 228 7.29 -16.83 -17.76
CA LEU A 228 6.13 -16.62 -16.88
C LEU A 228 6.15 -17.52 -15.63
N ALA A 229 6.74 -18.72 -15.73
CA ALA A 229 6.79 -19.68 -14.62
C ALA A 229 7.76 -19.23 -13.51
N SER A 230 8.84 -18.53 -13.88
CA SER A 230 9.80 -17.96 -12.93
C SER A 230 9.53 -16.48 -12.61
N SER A 231 8.42 -15.92 -13.12
CA SER A 231 7.99 -14.54 -12.87
C SER A 231 6.79 -14.49 -11.94
N PHE A 232 6.58 -13.35 -11.28
CA PHE A 232 5.43 -13.13 -10.42
C PHE A 232 4.94 -11.69 -10.46
N TYR A 233 3.70 -11.49 -10.00
CA TYR A 233 3.14 -10.18 -9.72
C TYR A 233 2.69 -10.08 -8.26
N CYS A 234 3.07 -9.00 -7.59
CA CYS A 234 2.72 -8.70 -6.21
C CYS A 234 1.82 -7.46 -6.16
N GLY A 235 0.66 -7.54 -5.50
CA GLY A 235 -0.26 -6.42 -5.39
C GLY A 235 -1.31 -6.59 -4.30
N ASP A 236 -1.80 -5.48 -3.73
CA ASP A 236 -2.74 -5.48 -2.61
C ASP A 236 -4.19 -5.66 -3.05
N ALA A 237 -4.58 -5.36 -4.29
CA ALA A 237 -5.96 -5.60 -4.75
C ALA A 237 -6.18 -7.09 -5.08
N ALA A 238 -6.42 -7.90 -4.04
CA ALA A 238 -6.49 -9.37 -4.11
C ALA A 238 -7.91 -9.95 -4.01
N GLY A 239 -8.91 -9.09 -3.80
CA GLY A 239 -10.31 -9.48 -3.61
C GLY A 239 -10.59 -10.03 -2.21
N ARG A 240 -9.79 -9.68 -1.21
CA ARG A 240 -10.02 -10.10 0.19
C ARG A 240 -11.16 -9.29 0.79
N PRO A 241 -11.89 -9.82 1.78
CA PRO A 241 -12.97 -9.07 2.45
C PRO A 241 -12.55 -7.72 3.04
N THR A 242 -11.26 -7.54 3.35
CA THR A 242 -10.68 -6.31 3.91
C THR A 242 -10.14 -5.34 2.87
N ASP A 243 -10.08 -5.74 1.60
CA ASP A 243 -9.58 -4.87 0.53
C ASP A 243 -10.57 -3.73 0.26
N PHE A 244 -10.08 -2.63 -0.30
CA PHE A 244 -10.94 -1.50 -0.65
C PHE A 244 -12.00 -1.93 -1.66
N MET A 245 -13.19 -1.30 -1.60
CA MET A 245 -14.27 -1.64 -2.51
C MET A 245 -14.02 -1.05 -3.89
N ASP A 246 -14.14 -1.89 -4.92
CA ASP A 246 -14.24 -1.44 -6.29
C ASP A 246 -15.56 -0.67 -6.47
N ARG A 247 -15.44 0.56 -6.99
CA ARG A 247 -16.57 1.49 -7.07
C ARG A 247 -17.60 1.11 -8.13
N GLU A 248 -17.24 0.27 -9.11
CA GLU A 248 -18.13 -0.12 -10.20
C GLU A 248 -18.91 -1.38 -9.84
N THR A 249 -18.23 -2.36 -9.26
CA THR A 249 -18.80 -3.67 -8.93
C THR A 249 -19.36 -3.72 -7.52
N GLY A 250 -18.92 -2.84 -6.62
CA GLY A 250 -19.29 -2.87 -5.20
C GLY A 250 -18.69 -4.05 -4.42
N ALA A 251 -17.79 -4.81 -5.03
CA ALA A 251 -17.07 -5.93 -4.42
C ALA A 251 -15.67 -5.48 -3.95
N PRO A 252 -15.01 -6.24 -3.05
CA PRO A 252 -13.61 -5.98 -2.73
C PRO A 252 -12.74 -6.03 -4.00
N ALA A 253 -11.87 -5.05 -4.16
CA ALA A 253 -11.05 -4.91 -5.37
C ALA A 253 -10.07 -6.07 -5.53
N ASP A 254 -10.06 -6.67 -6.71
CA ASP A 254 -9.23 -7.82 -7.07
C ASP A 254 -8.37 -7.56 -8.33
N THR A 255 -8.13 -6.29 -8.65
CA THR A 255 -7.52 -5.87 -9.91
C THR A 255 -6.11 -6.43 -10.11
N ASP A 256 -5.33 -6.59 -9.04
CA ASP A 256 -3.97 -7.09 -9.11
C ASP A 256 -3.92 -8.60 -9.29
N LYS A 257 -4.77 -9.31 -8.56
CA LYS A 257 -4.94 -10.77 -8.71
C LYS A 257 -5.41 -11.13 -10.11
N ARG A 258 -6.37 -10.38 -10.66
CA ARG A 258 -6.85 -10.58 -12.02
C ARG A 258 -5.81 -10.19 -13.08
N PHE A 259 -5.01 -9.14 -12.85
CA PHE A 259 -3.88 -8.80 -13.72
C PHE A 259 -2.87 -9.95 -13.82
N ALA A 260 -2.44 -10.49 -12.67
CA ALA A 260 -1.53 -11.63 -12.65
C ALA A 260 -2.10 -12.84 -13.42
N GLY A 261 -3.39 -13.13 -13.23
CA GLY A 261 -4.10 -14.18 -13.95
C GLY A 261 -4.21 -13.94 -15.46
N ALA A 262 -4.46 -12.71 -15.90
CA ALA A 262 -4.53 -12.33 -17.31
C ALA A 262 -3.17 -12.44 -18.01
N VAL A 263 -2.09 -12.17 -17.29
CA VAL A 263 -0.71 -12.34 -17.79
C VAL A 263 -0.31 -13.82 -17.78
N GLY A 264 -0.73 -14.58 -16.75
CA GLY A 264 -0.32 -15.97 -16.54
C GLY A 264 0.90 -16.12 -15.64
N VAL A 265 1.14 -15.18 -14.73
CA VAL A 265 2.22 -15.25 -13.71
C VAL A 265 1.67 -15.58 -12.32
N ALA A 266 2.54 -16.05 -11.43
CA ALA A 266 2.15 -16.27 -10.04
C ALA A 266 1.71 -14.94 -9.37
N PHE A 267 0.57 -14.95 -8.69
CA PHE A 267 0.14 -13.82 -7.85
C PHE A 267 0.67 -13.97 -6.43
N LYS A 268 1.13 -12.87 -5.84
CA LYS A 268 1.55 -12.78 -4.45
C LYS A 268 0.90 -11.59 -3.76
N GLU A 269 0.53 -11.77 -2.51
CA GLU A 269 0.08 -10.65 -1.68
C GLU A 269 1.30 -9.93 -1.07
N PRO A 270 1.26 -8.61 -0.83
CA PRO A 270 2.39 -7.88 -0.29
C PRO A 270 2.91 -8.50 1.01
N GLU A 271 2.03 -8.98 1.87
CA GLU A 271 2.35 -9.63 3.15
C GLU A 271 3.10 -10.95 3.03
N SER A 272 3.04 -11.59 1.85
CA SER A 272 3.76 -12.82 1.56
C SER A 272 5.15 -12.56 0.96
N VAL A 273 5.39 -11.34 0.50
CA VAL A 273 6.65 -10.91 -0.15
C VAL A 273 7.47 -10.03 0.78
N PHE A 274 6.79 -9.17 1.53
CA PHE A 274 7.31 -8.21 2.49
C PHE A 274 6.82 -8.57 3.88
N THR A 275 7.63 -8.32 4.88
CA THR A 275 7.33 -8.78 6.23
C THR A 275 6.47 -7.74 6.95
N LYS A 276 5.20 -8.08 7.26
CA LYS A 276 4.36 -7.26 8.14
C LYS A 276 4.98 -7.18 9.53
N GLY A 277 5.69 -6.10 9.80
CA GLY A 277 6.15 -5.79 11.15
C GLY A 277 7.31 -6.66 11.66
N GLN A 278 8.12 -7.22 10.77
CA GLN A 278 9.50 -7.55 11.13
C GLN A 278 10.40 -6.70 10.24
N ALA A 279 11.22 -5.85 10.84
CA ALA A 279 12.40 -5.38 10.14
C ALA A 279 13.35 -6.58 10.00
N ALA A 280 13.09 -7.43 9.02
CA ALA A 280 14.02 -8.45 8.62
C ALA A 280 15.07 -7.78 7.71
N GLY A 281 16.19 -7.36 8.32
CA GLY A 281 17.40 -7.02 7.58
C GLY A 281 17.66 -5.53 7.33
N GLY A 282 17.29 -4.64 8.24
CA GLY A 282 17.92 -3.31 8.26
C GLY A 282 19.41 -3.44 8.58
N GLU A 283 20.33 -2.98 7.73
CA GLU A 283 21.73 -2.88 8.14
C GLU A 283 21.92 -1.70 9.10
N GLY A 284 22.68 -1.88 10.17
CA GLY A 284 22.94 -0.81 11.13
C GLY A 284 21.73 -0.49 12.03
N ASN A 285 21.34 0.79 12.11
CA ASN A 285 20.37 1.27 13.10
C ASN A 285 18.97 0.67 12.89
N ASP A 286 18.60 0.41 11.64
CA ASP A 286 17.28 -0.10 11.27
C ASP A 286 17.00 -1.50 11.83
N ALA A 287 18.00 -2.38 11.93
CA ALA A 287 17.84 -3.67 12.60
C ALA A 287 17.57 -3.50 14.10
N ILE A 288 18.29 -2.59 14.75
CA ILE A 288 18.14 -2.33 16.18
C ILE A 288 16.73 -1.75 16.44
N ILE A 289 16.29 -0.80 15.62
CA ILE A 289 14.93 -0.25 15.66
C ILE A 289 13.89 -1.37 15.47
N GLY A 290 14.16 -2.29 14.53
CA GLY A 290 13.38 -3.48 14.28
C GLY A 290 13.16 -4.36 15.50
N ILE A 291 14.26 -4.70 16.18
CA ILE A 291 14.27 -5.50 17.41
C ILE A 291 13.36 -4.87 18.47
N PHE A 292 13.51 -3.57 18.72
CA PHE A 292 12.67 -2.90 19.73
C PHE A 292 11.21 -2.78 19.31
N SER A 293 10.93 -2.66 18.02
CA SER A 293 9.57 -2.63 17.49
C SER A 293 8.87 -3.98 17.72
N GLU A 294 9.56 -5.09 17.45
CA GLU A 294 9.02 -6.44 17.63
C GLU A 294 8.83 -6.78 19.12
N LEU A 295 9.79 -6.42 19.97
CA LEU A 295 9.66 -6.53 21.43
C LEU A 295 8.47 -5.71 21.93
N ALA A 296 8.31 -4.46 21.46
CA ALA A 296 7.20 -3.60 21.87
C ALA A 296 5.84 -4.20 21.53
N GLU A 297 5.66 -4.72 20.32
CA GLU A 297 4.40 -5.35 19.90
C GLU A 297 4.14 -6.69 20.62
N HIS A 298 5.19 -7.47 20.91
CA HIS A 298 5.03 -8.66 21.76
C HIS A 298 4.50 -8.29 23.15
N PHE A 299 5.16 -7.38 23.87
CA PHE A 299 4.72 -7.01 25.22
C PHE A 299 3.38 -6.27 25.24
N LYS A 300 2.99 -5.60 24.14
CA LYS A 300 1.65 -5.01 24.01
C LYS A 300 0.55 -6.08 23.92
N THR A 301 0.84 -7.23 23.33
CA THR A 301 -0.12 -8.32 23.08
C THR A 301 -0.14 -9.39 24.18
N SER A 302 0.90 -9.50 25.00
CA SER A 302 1.03 -10.49 26.08
C SER A 302 0.14 -10.25 27.32
N GLY A 303 -0.49 -9.07 27.46
CA GLY A 303 -1.65 -8.86 28.35
C GLY A 303 -1.38 -8.69 29.85
N GLY A 304 -0.13 -8.71 30.34
CA GLY A 304 0.19 -8.42 31.76
C GLY A 304 0.40 -6.93 32.05
N ASP A 305 0.03 -6.45 33.26
CA ASP A 305 0.24 -5.05 33.68
C ASP A 305 1.71 -4.60 33.57
N LYS A 306 2.66 -5.51 33.85
CA LYS A 306 4.10 -5.27 33.70
C LYS A 306 4.55 -5.21 32.23
N ASP A 307 3.79 -5.83 31.32
CA ASP A 307 4.11 -5.89 29.90
C ASP A 307 3.71 -4.59 29.18
N GLY A 308 2.66 -3.91 29.65
CA GLY A 308 2.30 -2.57 29.18
C GLY A 308 3.42 -1.54 29.38
N PHE A 309 4.12 -1.58 30.52
CA PHE A 309 5.27 -0.71 30.79
C PHE A 309 6.47 -1.03 29.88
N LYS A 310 6.75 -2.30 29.63
CA LYS A 310 7.82 -2.72 28.70
C LYS A 310 7.52 -2.30 27.27
N ALA A 311 6.28 -2.51 26.81
CA ALA A 311 5.85 -2.07 25.48
C ALA A 311 6.01 -0.55 25.30
N ALA A 312 5.60 0.24 26.29
CA ALA A 312 5.77 1.68 26.27
C ALA A 312 7.25 2.11 26.31
N ALA A 313 8.09 1.43 27.11
CA ALA A 313 9.52 1.70 27.17
C ALA A 313 10.21 1.42 25.83
N TYR A 314 9.93 0.27 25.19
CA TYR A 314 10.52 -0.07 23.89
C TYR A 314 10.04 0.84 22.76
N ARG A 315 8.78 1.30 22.78
CA ARG A 315 8.32 2.34 21.83
C ARG A 315 9.12 3.65 21.96
N LYS A 316 9.43 4.09 23.18
CA LYS A 316 10.28 5.27 23.39
C LYS A 316 11.71 5.07 22.88
N VAL A 317 12.24 3.85 22.97
CA VAL A 317 13.54 3.52 22.37
C VAL A 317 13.46 3.63 20.85
N VAL A 318 12.43 3.08 20.22
CA VAL A 318 12.20 3.20 18.77
C VAL A 318 12.18 4.67 18.34
N GLU A 319 11.38 5.50 19.00
CA GLU A 319 11.29 6.95 18.71
C GLU A 319 12.65 7.65 18.86
N ALA A 320 13.41 7.31 19.90
CA ALA A 320 14.73 7.87 20.14
C ALA A 320 15.75 7.44 19.07
N LEU A 321 15.76 6.17 18.68
CA LEU A 321 16.71 5.64 17.70
C LEU A 321 16.38 6.11 16.26
N MET A 322 15.11 6.37 15.94
CA MET A 322 14.71 6.95 14.65
C MET A 322 15.25 8.38 14.42
N THR A 323 15.58 9.09 15.49
CA THR A 323 16.16 10.45 15.41
C THR A 323 17.68 10.45 15.60
N PHE A 324 18.29 9.27 15.81
CA PHE A 324 19.74 9.12 15.96
C PHE A 324 20.40 8.87 14.61
N GLU A 325 20.98 9.91 14.03
CA GLU A 325 21.62 9.89 12.71
C GLU A 325 22.91 9.02 12.64
N PRO A 326 23.81 9.02 13.65
CA PRO A 326 25.04 8.23 13.55
C PRO A 326 24.77 6.73 13.53
N LYS A 327 25.57 5.95 12.80
CA LYS A 327 25.53 4.48 12.88
C LYS A 327 25.87 4.02 14.29
N ILE A 328 25.01 3.24 14.91
CA ILE A 328 25.18 2.65 16.23
C ILE A 328 26.24 1.56 16.15
N THR A 329 27.24 1.66 17.01
CA THR A 329 28.37 0.75 17.13
C THR A 329 28.74 0.62 18.61
N GLU A 330 29.59 -0.36 18.95
CA GLU A 330 30.10 -0.48 20.32
C GLU A 330 30.83 0.78 20.79
N GLY A 331 31.43 1.54 19.85
CA GLY A 331 32.19 2.76 20.14
C GLY A 331 31.36 3.98 20.51
N ASN A 332 30.05 4.02 20.19
CA ASN A 332 29.20 5.19 20.44
C ASN A 332 27.98 4.92 21.34
N LEU A 333 27.95 3.80 22.06
CA LEU A 333 26.86 3.46 22.99
C LEU A 333 26.60 4.52 24.07
N LYS A 334 27.61 5.30 24.46
CA LYS A 334 27.44 6.42 25.39
C LYS A 334 26.53 7.52 24.82
N GLN A 335 26.58 7.77 23.52
CA GLN A 335 25.70 8.73 22.85
C GLN A 335 24.28 8.19 22.77
N VAL A 336 24.13 6.90 22.48
CA VAL A 336 22.85 6.20 22.44
C VAL A 336 22.17 6.21 23.82
N LEU A 337 22.93 5.99 24.90
CA LEU A 337 22.43 6.07 26.28
C LEU A 337 22.00 7.49 26.69
N ALA A 338 22.55 8.53 26.06
CA ALA A 338 22.17 9.91 26.34
C ALA A 338 20.81 10.29 25.72
N LEU A 339 20.27 9.48 24.81
CA LEU A 339 18.99 9.73 24.18
C LEU A 339 17.84 9.57 25.18
N LYS A 340 16.94 10.56 25.19
CA LYS A 340 15.76 10.55 26.05
C LYS A 340 14.87 9.35 25.69
N GLY A 341 14.70 8.44 26.65
CA GLY A 341 13.90 7.23 26.47
C GLY A 341 14.72 5.94 26.34
N VAL A 342 16.05 6.05 26.17
CA VAL A 342 16.95 4.90 26.16
C VAL A 342 17.54 4.69 27.57
N GLY A 343 17.18 3.56 28.18
CA GLY A 343 17.70 3.16 29.50
C GLY A 343 18.80 2.11 29.41
N LYS A 344 19.46 1.81 30.54
CA LYS A 344 20.51 0.78 30.64
C LYS A 344 20.05 -0.60 30.17
N GLY A 345 18.80 -0.98 30.44
CA GLY A 345 18.23 -2.25 29.99
C GLY A 345 18.13 -2.35 28.47
N SER A 346 17.64 -1.30 27.82
CA SER A 346 17.61 -1.22 26.35
C SER A 346 19.01 -1.18 25.76
N LEU A 347 19.95 -0.45 26.39
CA LEU A 347 21.34 -0.43 25.94
C LEU A 347 21.98 -1.82 25.98
N GLY A 348 21.65 -2.64 26.98
CA GLY A 348 22.12 -4.04 27.05
C GLY A 348 21.64 -4.90 25.87
N ILE A 349 20.38 -4.73 25.46
CA ILE A 349 19.83 -5.42 24.27
C ILE A 349 20.55 -4.97 22.99
N ILE A 350 20.83 -3.67 22.87
CA ILE A 350 21.61 -3.14 21.73
C ILE A 350 23.00 -3.75 21.70
N GLU A 351 23.68 -3.80 22.85
CA GLU A 351 25.02 -4.35 22.97
C GLU A 351 25.06 -5.85 22.65
N GLU A 352 24.08 -6.62 23.12
CA GLU A 352 23.93 -8.03 22.79
C GLU A 352 23.80 -8.24 21.27
N TYR A 353 22.94 -7.45 20.62
CA TYR A 353 22.77 -7.51 19.18
C TYR A 353 24.04 -7.14 18.42
N LEU A 354 24.76 -6.09 18.84
CA LEU A 354 26.00 -5.68 18.20
C LEU A 354 27.08 -6.78 18.28
N LYS A 355 27.14 -7.52 19.40
CA LYS A 355 28.12 -8.60 19.61
C LYS A 355 27.77 -9.89 18.90
N THR A 356 26.50 -10.25 18.89
CA THR A 356 26.06 -11.62 18.50
C THR A 356 25.27 -11.65 17.20
N GLY A 357 24.79 -10.50 16.72
CA GLY A 357 23.85 -10.38 15.62
C GLY A 357 22.44 -10.85 15.96
N LYS A 358 22.14 -11.17 17.23
CA LYS A 358 20.84 -11.69 17.70
C LYS A 358 20.49 -11.12 19.08
N VAL A 359 19.23 -11.32 19.49
CA VAL A 359 18.76 -11.03 20.86
C VAL A 359 18.04 -12.27 21.36
N ALA A 360 18.60 -12.93 22.37
CA ALA A 360 18.15 -14.25 22.82
C ALA A 360 16.67 -14.26 23.22
N ASP A 361 16.22 -13.24 23.96
CA ASP A 361 14.81 -13.10 24.37
C ASP A 361 13.88 -12.98 23.16
N LEU A 362 14.31 -12.25 22.13
CA LEU A 362 13.53 -12.07 20.91
C LEU A 362 13.47 -13.37 20.08
N GLU A 363 14.58 -14.10 20.00
CA GLU A 363 14.61 -15.41 19.34
C GLU A 363 13.67 -16.41 20.05
N ALA A 364 13.68 -16.43 21.39
CA ALA A 364 12.75 -17.26 22.16
C ALA A 364 11.27 -16.87 21.91
N ILE A 365 10.96 -15.57 21.81
CA ILE A 365 9.61 -15.10 21.46
C ILE A 365 9.21 -15.55 20.05
N ARG A 366 10.13 -15.47 19.08
CA ARG A 366 9.91 -15.91 17.70
C ARG A 366 9.65 -17.42 17.63
N GLU A 367 10.44 -18.21 18.36
CA GLU A 367 10.26 -19.65 18.47
C GLU A 367 8.92 -20.03 19.11
N ALA A 368 8.51 -19.32 20.18
CA ALA A 368 7.24 -19.55 20.86
C ALA A 368 6.01 -19.22 19.97
N LYS A 369 6.11 -18.20 19.11
CA LYS A 369 5.04 -17.84 18.15
C LYS A 369 4.97 -18.78 16.93
N GLY A 370 6.07 -19.46 16.58
CA GLY A 370 6.15 -20.42 15.48
C GLY A 370 5.68 -21.84 15.80
N GLY A 371 5.32 -22.13 17.06
CA GLY A 371 4.94 -23.47 17.54
C GLY A 371 3.46 -23.83 17.32
N GLY A 372 3.05 -24.03 16.07
CA GLY A 372 1.70 -24.44 15.69
C GLY A 372 1.64 -25.51 14.58
N ALA A 373 2.49 -26.54 14.64
CA ALA A 373 2.36 -27.81 13.90
C ALA A 373 3.33 -28.86 14.50
N PRO A 374 3.02 -30.17 14.46
CA PRO A 374 3.63 -31.16 15.36
C PRO A 374 5.08 -31.45 15.00
N LYS A 375 5.97 -31.45 16.01
CA LYS A 375 7.31 -32.03 15.86
C LYS A 375 7.18 -33.54 15.74
N ALA A 376 7.41 -34.06 14.53
CA ALA A 376 7.77 -35.45 14.31
C ALA A 376 9.15 -35.72 14.94
N GLY A 377 9.27 -36.84 15.65
CA GLY A 377 10.55 -37.47 15.96
C GLY A 377 11.14 -37.16 17.33
N THR A 378 10.52 -37.66 18.41
CA THR A 378 11.28 -38.01 19.61
C THR A 378 11.84 -39.42 19.43
N ALA A 379 13.12 -39.48 19.07
CA ALA A 379 13.93 -40.67 19.22
C ALA A 379 14.04 -41.02 20.71
N SER A 380 13.56 -42.20 21.06
CA SER A 380 13.73 -42.85 22.34
C SER A 380 15.22 -43.02 22.69
N LYS A 381 15.62 -42.50 23.86
CA LYS A 381 16.79 -42.98 24.59
C LYS A 381 16.32 -43.53 25.93
N GLU A 382 16.46 -44.83 26.08
CA GLU A 382 16.41 -45.56 27.34
C GLU A 382 17.44 -45.01 28.33
N GLN A 383 17.09 -45.00 29.62
CA GLN A 383 18.00 -45.43 30.68
C GLN A 383 17.21 -45.99 31.88
N PRO A 384 17.84 -46.84 32.71
CA PRO A 384 17.17 -47.96 33.36
C PRO A 384 16.88 -47.69 34.85
N THR A 385 15.78 -48.24 35.37
CA THR A 385 15.62 -48.51 36.80
C THR A 385 14.76 -49.76 37.01
N GLY A 386 15.39 -50.86 37.43
CA GLY A 386 14.72 -51.91 38.19
C GLY A 386 14.70 -51.56 39.68
N PRO A 387 14.25 -52.48 40.55
CA PRO A 387 12.87 -52.94 40.63
C PRO A 387 12.38 -52.92 42.09
N LYS A 388 11.07 -52.75 42.38
CA LYS A 388 10.44 -53.31 43.60
C LYS A 388 8.94 -53.59 43.41
N ASN A 389 8.63 -54.89 43.39
CA ASN A 389 7.51 -55.61 44.03
C ASN A 389 6.23 -54.83 44.40
N ALA A 390 5.06 -55.32 43.99
CA ALA A 390 4.34 -56.39 44.68
C ALA A 390 2.88 -56.51 44.17
N ASN A 391 2.44 -57.77 44.01
CA ASN A 391 1.08 -58.28 44.21
C ASN A 391 -0.12 -57.56 43.57
N ALA A 392 -0.80 -58.24 42.64
CA ALA A 392 -2.04 -58.95 42.97
C ALA A 392 -2.51 -59.78 41.77
N ALA A 393 -2.79 -61.05 42.04
CA ALA A 393 -3.52 -61.96 41.19
C ALA A 393 -4.96 -61.46 40.95
N VAL A 394 -5.58 -61.87 39.84
CA VAL A 394 -6.70 -62.83 39.80
C VAL A 394 -7.27 -62.85 38.37
N ALA A 395 -7.35 -64.07 37.84
CA ALA A 395 -7.97 -64.45 36.59
C ALA A 395 -9.49 -64.36 36.61
N PHE A 396 -10.14 -64.25 35.45
CA PHE A 396 -11.34 -65.00 35.02
C PHE A 396 -11.56 -64.65 33.53
N LYS A 397 -11.22 -65.57 32.62
CA LYS A 397 -12.05 -66.60 31.94
C LYS A 397 -12.45 -66.15 30.54
#